data_AF-A0A6M4WQ05-F1
#
_entry.id   AF-A0A6M4WQ05-F1
#
_cell.length_a   1.000
_cell.length_b   1.000
_cell.length_c   1.000
_cell.angle_alpha   90.00
_cell.angle_beta   90.00
_cell.angle_gamma   90.00
#
_symmetry.space_group_name_H-M   'P 1'
#
loop_
_entity.id
_entity.type
_entity.pdbx_description
1 polymer ?
#
loop_
_entity_poly.entity_id
_entity_poly.type
_entity_poly.pdbx_seq_one_letter_code
_entity_poly.pdbx_strand_id
1 'polypeptide(L)'
;MLSWEKWDALVAAETEIARLRVDVNQLPMRAEVIERAVKCTAPWERSTALTFLQDFPEEVPRLLELLVDLCLSSRWAPSAREALWSARYDIDAQVLGDVVLRYLADGDVEDYRLLADTLTYIEAWPALGELIAQAGRSDDAEVREIGEELARSYRGLLP
;
A
#
# COMPACT_ATOMS: atom_id res chain seq x y z
N MET A 1 -29.87 -28.47 11.20
CA MET A 1 -28.67 -29.16 11.71
C MET A 1 -27.40 -28.79 10.92
N LEU A 2 -27.47 -28.68 9.59
CA LEU A 2 -26.37 -28.27 8.69
C LEU A 2 -25.68 -26.90 8.93
N SER A 3 -26.26 -26.02 9.77
CA SER A 3 -25.71 -24.68 10.02
C SER A 3 -24.58 -24.69 11.05
N TRP A 4 -24.66 -25.57 12.06
CA TRP A 4 -23.66 -25.65 13.12
C TRP A 4 -22.41 -26.38 12.64
N GLU A 5 -22.56 -27.45 11.85
CA GLU A 5 -21.42 -28.16 11.26
C GLU A 5 -20.57 -27.26 10.35
N LYS A 6 -21.21 -26.40 9.54
CA LYS A 6 -20.50 -25.43 8.69
C LYS A 6 -19.80 -24.35 9.51
N TRP A 7 -20.43 -23.92 10.61
CA TRP A 7 -19.83 -22.97 11.54
C TRP A 7 -18.60 -23.57 12.23
N ASP A 8 -18.71 -24.78 12.75
CA ASP A 8 -17.60 -25.47 13.43
C ASP A 8 -16.43 -25.72 12.46
N ALA A 9 -16.72 -26.09 11.21
CA ALA A 9 -15.71 -26.23 10.17
C ALA A 9 -15.01 -24.90 9.85
N LEU A 10 -15.74 -23.79 9.81
CA LEU A 10 -15.16 -22.45 9.63
C LEU A 10 -14.27 -22.07 10.81
N VAL A 11 -14.73 -22.25 12.05
CA VAL A 11 -13.95 -21.97 13.26
C VAL A 11 -12.67 -22.80 13.30
N ALA A 12 -12.74 -24.08 12.93
CA ALA A 12 -11.57 -24.95 12.84
C ALA A 12 -10.57 -24.45 11.79
N ALA A 13 -11.04 -24.03 10.61
CA ALA A 13 -10.19 -23.48 9.55
C ALA A 13 -9.52 -22.16 10.00
N GLU A 14 -10.27 -21.24 10.60
CA GLU A 14 -9.73 -19.98 11.14
C GLU A 14 -8.69 -20.22 12.24
N THR A 15 -8.93 -21.21 13.11
CA THR A 15 -7.97 -21.59 14.16
C THR A 15 -6.67 -22.13 13.56
N GLU A 16 -6.76 -22.97 12.53
CA GLU A 16 -5.57 -23.48 11.84
C GLU A 16 -4.84 -22.38 11.07
N ILE A 17 -5.56 -21.44 10.43
CA ILE A 17 -4.97 -20.26 9.80
C ILE A 17 -4.22 -19.42 10.83
N ALA A 18 -4.82 -19.16 12.00
CA ALA A 18 -4.17 -18.42 13.08
C ALA A 18 -2.90 -19.11 13.56
N ARG A 19 -2.94 -20.45 13.72
CA ARG A 19 -1.76 -21.25 14.08
C ARG A 19 -0.65 -21.12 13.04
N LEU A 20 -0.98 -21.27 11.75
CA LEU A 20 -0.02 -21.15 10.65
C LEU A 20 0.55 -19.72 10.55
N ARG A 21 -0.24 -18.68 10.82
CA ARG A 21 0.26 -17.29 10.89
C ARG A 21 1.30 -17.13 11.99
N VAL A 22 1.08 -17.72 13.16
CA VAL A 22 2.06 -17.72 14.26
C VAL A 22 3.34 -18.45 13.84
N ASP A 23 3.22 -19.61 13.18
CA ASP A 23 4.39 -20.36 12.69
C ASP A 23 5.20 -19.52 11.68
N VAL A 24 4.54 -18.89 10.70
CA VAL A 24 5.17 -17.99 9.72
C VAL A 24 5.84 -16.79 10.41
N ASN A 25 5.18 -16.24 11.42
CA ASN A 25 5.71 -15.11 12.19
C ASN A 25 7.03 -15.44 12.91
N GLN A 26 7.22 -16.69 13.31
CA GLN A 26 8.42 -17.15 14.00
C GLN A 26 9.56 -17.57 13.05
N LEU A 27 9.35 -17.54 11.73
CA LEU A 27 10.39 -17.91 10.77
C LEU A 27 11.53 -16.88 10.76
N PRO A 28 12.81 -17.29 10.86
CA PRO A 28 13.94 -16.38 10.73
C PRO A 28 14.00 -15.66 9.37
N MET A 29 13.42 -16.27 8.34
CA MET A 29 13.32 -15.76 6.97
C MET A 29 11.91 -15.23 6.63
N ARG A 30 11.08 -14.92 7.64
CA ARG A 30 9.73 -14.35 7.48
C ARG A 30 9.73 -13.23 6.44
N ALA A 31 10.72 -12.35 6.56
CA ALA A 31 10.89 -11.23 5.68
C ALA A 31 10.95 -11.65 4.18
N GLU A 32 11.87 -12.54 3.84
CA GLU A 32 12.10 -13.04 2.47
C GLU A 32 10.87 -13.79 1.93
N VAL A 33 10.19 -14.56 2.79
CA VAL A 33 8.97 -15.29 2.42
C VAL A 33 7.86 -14.34 2.01
N ILE A 34 7.61 -13.29 2.79
CA ILE A 34 6.59 -12.28 2.49
C ILE A 34 6.94 -11.55 1.19
N GLU A 35 8.18 -11.10 1.03
CA GLU A 35 8.63 -10.39 -0.17
C GLU A 35 8.39 -11.23 -1.43
N ARG A 36 8.79 -12.51 -1.39
CA ARG A 36 8.56 -13.46 -2.49
C ARG A 36 7.07 -13.63 -2.77
N ALA A 37 6.24 -13.74 -1.73
CA ALA A 37 4.81 -13.93 -1.88
C ALA A 37 4.12 -12.67 -2.47
N VAL A 38 4.53 -11.45 -2.08
CA VAL A 38 4.04 -10.21 -2.70
C VAL A 38 4.45 -10.14 -4.17
N LYS A 39 5.68 -10.54 -4.52
CA LYS A 39 6.15 -10.59 -5.91
C LYS A 39 5.52 -11.71 -6.74
N CYS A 40 4.94 -12.73 -6.11
CA CYS A 40 4.39 -13.90 -6.79
C CYS A 40 3.24 -13.54 -7.75
N THR A 41 3.16 -14.23 -8.89
CA THR A 41 2.09 -14.04 -9.88
C THR A 41 0.79 -14.76 -9.48
N ALA A 42 0.87 -15.74 -8.57
CA ALA A 42 -0.29 -16.44 -8.03
C ALA A 42 -1.15 -15.49 -7.17
N PRO A 43 -2.40 -15.19 -7.56
CA PRO A 43 -3.18 -14.16 -6.87
C PRO A 43 -3.45 -14.45 -5.39
N TRP A 44 -3.64 -15.71 -5.01
CA TRP A 44 -3.90 -16.07 -3.61
C TRP A 44 -2.65 -15.89 -2.74
N GLU A 45 -1.44 -16.15 -3.26
CA GLU A 45 -0.21 -15.93 -2.51
C GLU A 45 0.01 -14.45 -2.25
N ARG A 46 -0.10 -13.63 -3.29
CA ARG A 46 0.03 -12.17 -3.16
C ARG A 46 -1.03 -11.59 -2.24
N SER A 47 -2.30 -12.00 -2.41
CA SER A 47 -3.38 -11.56 -1.53
C SER A 47 -3.12 -11.94 -0.08
N THR A 48 -2.67 -13.17 0.19
CA THR A 48 -2.35 -13.63 1.55
C THR A 48 -1.21 -12.81 2.14
N ALA A 49 -0.17 -12.50 1.36
CA ALA A 49 0.96 -11.70 1.81
C ALA A 49 0.55 -10.26 2.13
N LEU A 50 -0.28 -9.63 1.30
CA LEU A 50 -0.79 -8.27 1.54
C LEU A 50 -1.69 -8.22 2.78
N THR A 51 -2.54 -9.23 3.01
CA THR A 51 -3.30 -9.34 4.26
C THR A 51 -2.37 -9.54 5.46
N PHE A 52 -1.33 -10.35 5.33
CA PHE A 52 -0.36 -10.56 6.41
C PHE A 52 0.34 -9.25 6.79
N LEU A 53 0.71 -8.40 5.82
CA LEU A 53 1.35 -7.11 6.10
C LEU A 53 0.49 -6.14 6.93
N GLN A 54 -0.84 -6.32 6.97
CA GLN A 54 -1.71 -5.52 7.83
C GLN A 54 -1.53 -5.88 9.31
N ASP A 55 -1.21 -7.14 9.61
CA ASP A 55 -0.96 -7.64 10.96
C ASP A 55 0.50 -7.41 11.42
N PHE A 56 1.42 -7.14 10.49
CA PHE A 56 2.87 -6.99 10.73
C PHE A 56 3.44 -5.75 10.03
N PRO A 57 3.07 -4.53 10.49
CA PRO A 57 3.43 -3.28 9.83
C PRO A 57 4.94 -3.00 9.81
N GLU A 58 5.73 -3.59 10.71
CA GLU A 58 7.18 -3.44 10.74
C GLU A 58 7.88 -4.00 9.50
N GLU A 59 7.20 -4.87 8.75
CA GLU A 59 7.69 -5.47 7.51
C GLU A 59 7.41 -4.61 6.27
N VAL A 60 6.59 -3.56 6.39
CA VAL A 60 6.17 -2.70 5.27
C VAL A 60 7.30 -1.80 4.75
N PRO A 61 8.13 -1.13 5.59
CA PRO A 61 9.15 -0.20 5.09
C PRO A 61 10.12 -0.80 4.06
N ARG A 62 10.52 -2.07 4.22
CA ARG A 62 11.42 -2.74 3.25
C ARG A 62 10.73 -3.13 1.94
N LEU A 63 9.39 -3.14 1.92
CA LEU A 63 8.56 -3.47 0.76
C LEU A 63 7.94 -2.23 0.12
N LEU A 64 8.33 -1.03 0.57
CA LEU A 64 7.67 0.22 0.24
C LEU A 64 7.58 0.46 -1.27
N GLU A 65 8.69 0.29 -2.00
CA GLU A 65 8.71 0.44 -3.47
C GLU A 65 7.70 -0.49 -4.15
N LEU A 66 7.66 -1.76 -3.74
CA LEU A 66 6.75 -2.75 -4.29
C LEU A 66 5.28 -2.44 -3.95
N LEU A 67 5.00 -1.91 -2.76
CA LEU A 67 3.64 -1.56 -2.36
C LEU A 67 3.14 -0.32 -3.09
N VAL A 68 4.01 0.68 -3.32
CA VAL A 68 3.69 1.86 -4.12
C VAL A 68 3.39 1.46 -5.58
N ASP A 69 4.18 0.57 -6.17
CA ASP A 69 3.87 -0.02 -7.49
C ASP A 69 2.49 -0.69 -7.53
N LEU A 70 2.19 -1.50 -6.50
CA LEU A 70 0.89 -2.18 -6.41
C LEU A 70 -0.28 -1.21 -6.21
N CYS A 71 -0.06 -0.02 -5.66
CA CYS A 71 -1.07 1.04 -5.58
C CYS A 71 -1.45 1.62 -6.95
N LEU A 72 -0.59 1.48 -7.97
CA LEU A 72 -0.91 1.82 -9.36
C LEU A 72 -1.69 0.71 -10.08
N SER A 73 -1.72 -0.50 -9.51
CA SER A 73 -2.48 -1.62 -10.07
C SER A 73 -3.92 -1.62 -9.59
N SER A 74 -4.89 -1.43 -10.49
CA SER A 74 -6.33 -1.47 -10.16
C SER A 74 -6.77 -2.71 -9.37
N ARG A 75 -6.12 -3.85 -9.60
CA ARG A 75 -6.41 -5.11 -8.90
C ARG A 75 -5.88 -5.14 -7.47
N TRP A 76 -4.71 -4.55 -7.23
CA TRP A 76 -3.98 -4.70 -5.97
C TRP A 76 -3.98 -3.44 -5.10
N ALA A 77 -4.38 -2.30 -5.66
CA ALA A 77 -4.36 -1.02 -4.99
C ALA A 77 -5.09 -1.02 -3.64
N PRO A 78 -6.30 -1.59 -3.49
CA PRO A 78 -6.96 -1.62 -2.17
C PRO A 78 -6.12 -2.34 -1.12
N SER A 79 -5.63 -3.56 -1.42
CA SER A 79 -4.84 -4.34 -0.46
C SER A 79 -3.48 -3.72 -0.15
N ALA A 80 -2.84 -3.10 -1.14
CA ALA A 80 -1.57 -2.38 -0.94
C ALA A 80 -1.76 -1.13 -0.07
N ARG A 81 -2.84 -0.36 -0.31
CA ARG A 81 -3.22 0.81 0.52
C ARG A 81 -3.48 0.42 1.96
N GLU A 82 -4.17 -0.70 2.22
CA GLU A 82 -4.37 -1.19 3.59
C GLU A 82 -3.06 -1.58 4.29
N ALA A 83 -2.12 -2.21 3.57
CA ALA A 83 -0.80 -2.52 4.12
C ALA A 83 -0.02 -1.24 4.46
N LEU A 84 -0.03 -0.24 3.57
CA LEU A 84 0.59 1.07 3.83
C LEU A 84 -0.09 1.80 4.99
N TRP A 85 -1.43 1.79 5.06
CA TRP A 85 -2.19 2.37 6.16
C TRP A 85 -1.80 1.78 7.51
N SER A 86 -1.68 0.45 7.57
CA SER A 86 -1.34 -0.28 8.78
C SER A 86 0.05 0.11 9.32
N ALA A 87 0.97 0.47 8.43
CA ALA A 87 2.33 0.89 8.76
C ALA A 87 2.57 2.42 8.65
N ARG A 88 1.53 3.24 8.54
CA ARG A 88 1.68 4.69 8.25
C ARG A 88 2.54 5.46 9.27
N TYR A 89 2.66 4.95 10.50
CA TYR A 89 3.51 5.54 11.54
C TYR A 89 4.93 4.97 11.58
N ASP A 90 5.17 3.84 10.90
CA ASP A 90 6.47 3.17 10.80
C ASP A 90 7.22 3.55 9.52
N ILE A 91 6.53 4.14 8.54
CA ILE A 91 7.11 4.63 7.29
C ILE A 91 7.66 6.03 7.50
N ASP A 92 8.93 6.22 7.14
CA ASP A 92 9.52 7.55 7.07
C ASP A 92 8.90 8.35 5.90
N ALA A 93 8.36 9.53 6.21
CA ALA A 93 7.62 10.33 5.25
C ALA A 93 8.49 10.82 4.07
N GLN A 94 9.78 11.10 4.32
CA GLN A 94 10.72 11.51 3.27
C GLN A 94 11.03 10.34 2.35
N VAL A 95 11.27 9.15 2.91
CA VAL A 95 11.50 7.93 2.12
C VAL A 95 10.29 7.59 1.26
N LEU A 96 9.07 7.73 1.79
CA LEU A 96 7.85 7.55 1.01
C LEU A 96 7.73 8.57 -0.14
N GLY A 97 8.01 9.85 0.13
CA GLY A 97 8.05 10.90 -0.89
C GLY A 97 9.03 10.56 -2.02
N ASP A 98 10.26 10.19 -1.67
CA ASP A 98 11.31 9.79 -2.63
C ASP A 98 10.90 8.57 -3.48
N VAL A 99 10.21 7.59 -2.90
CA VAL A 99 9.67 6.44 -3.64
C VAL A 99 8.59 6.91 -4.61
N VAL A 100 7.59 7.66 -4.15
CA VAL A 100 6.49 8.16 -4.98
C VAL A 100 7.00 8.98 -6.16
N LEU A 101 7.91 9.93 -5.91
CA LEU A 101 8.45 10.79 -6.95
C LEU A 101 9.22 10.01 -8.02
N ARG A 102 9.86 8.88 -7.67
CA ARG A 102 10.52 8.01 -8.65
C ARG A 102 9.51 7.32 -9.58
N TYR A 103 8.35 6.90 -9.07
CA TYR A 103 7.28 6.35 -9.92
C TYR A 103 6.66 7.39 -10.85
N LEU A 104 6.61 8.65 -10.40
CA LEU A 104 6.03 9.75 -11.17
C LEU A 104 6.97 10.40 -12.18
N ALA A 105 8.26 10.03 -12.19
CA ALA A 105 9.24 10.59 -13.12
C ALA A 105 8.85 10.38 -14.59
N ASP A 106 8.28 9.21 -14.89
CA ASP A 106 7.75 8.82 -16.20
C ASP A 106 6.24 8.52 -16.16
N GLY A 107 5.57 8.91 -15.06
CA GLY A 107 4.16 8.60 -14.81
C GLY A 107 3.20 9.54 -15.54
N ASP A 108 1.99 9.05 -15.80
CA ASP A 108 0.94 9.81 -16.45
C ASP A 108 -0.05 10.44 -15.45
N VAL A 109 -1.05 11.18 -15.96
CA VAL A 109 -2.08 11.85 -15.16
C VAL A 109 -2.80 10.89 -14.20
N GLU A 110 -3.02 9.63 -14.62
CA GLU A 110 -3.70 8.64 -13.79
C GLU A 110 -2.79 8.17 -12.65
N ASP A 111 -1.49 7.99 -12.90
CA ASP A 111 -0.52 7.65 -11.84
C ASP A 111 -0.48 8.75 -10.76
N TYR A 112 -0.50 10.02 -11.15
CA TYR A 112 -0.59 11.15 -10.20
C TYR A 112 -1.86 11.07 -9.35
N ARG A 113 -3.02 10.77 -9.95
CA ARG A 113 -4.28 10.62 -9.21
C ARG A 113 -4.25 9.43 -8.26
N LEU A 114 -3.81 8.27 -8.73
CA LEU A 114 -3.78 7.04 -7.94
C LEU A 114 -2.84 7.16 -6.74
N LEU A 115 -1.68 7.81 -6.91
CA LEU A 115 -0.75 8.08 -5.82
C LEU A 115 -1.25 9.21 -4.91
N ALA A 116 -1.88 10.26 -5.42
CA ALA A 116 -2.50 11.28 -4.58
C ALA A 116 -3.62 10.69 -3.70
N ASP A 117 -4.47 9.83 -4.26
CA ASP A 117 -5.50 9.10 -3.52
C ASP A 117 -4.88 8.19 -2.46
N THR A 118 -3.79 7.50 -2.81
CA THR A 118 -3.06 6.63 -1.86
C THR A 118 -2.49 7.43 -0.70
N LEU A 119 -1.79 8.54 -0.98
CA LEU A 119 -1.18 9.39 0.04
C LEU A 119 -2.23 10.08 0.91
N THR A 120 -3.36 10.48 0.33
CA THR A 120 -4.51 10.99 1.08
C THR A 120 -5.09 9.92 1.98
N TYR A 121 -5.29 8.70 1.46
CA TYR A 121 -5.81 7.57 2.22
C TYR A 121 -4.95 7.26 3.44
N ILE A 122 -3.62 7.31 3.29
CA ILE A 122 -2.67 7.05 4.39
C ILE A 122 -2.26 8.28 5.20
N GLU A 123 -2.90 9.43 4.95
CA GLU A 123 -2.60 10.70 5.62
C GLU A 123 -1.11 11.11 5.54
N ALA A 124 -0.43 10.72 4.47
CA ALA A 124 0.97 11.05 4.21
C ALA A 124 1.09 12.47 3.61
N TRP A 125 0.61 13.47 4.36
CA TRP A 125 0.51 14.86 3.91
C TRP A 125 1.83 15.47 3.40
N PRO A 126 3.01 15.22 4.03
CA PRO A 126 4.27 15.71 3.48
C PRO A 126 4.57 15.18 2.08
N ALA A 127 4.45 13.86 1.88
CA ALA A 127 4.66 13.24 0.56
C ALA A 127 3.60 13.70 -0.45
N LEU A 128 2.34 13.95 -0.02
CA LEU A 128 1.32 14.52 -0.89
C LEU A 128 1.68 15.94 -1.34
N GLY A 129 2.24 16.76 -0.44
CA GLY A 129 2.74 18.09 -0.77
C GLY A 129 3.85 18.06 -1.81
N GLU A 130 4.78 17.10 -1.68
CA GLU A 130 5.85 16.89 -2.67
C GLU A 130 5.32 16.45 -4.03
N LEU A 131 4.35 15.52 -4.05
CA LEU A 131 3.65 15.10 -5.29
C LEU A 131 2.99 16.30 -5.97
N ILE A 132 2.25 17.13 -5.22
CA ILE A 132 1.58 18.32 -5.75
C ILE A 132 2.59 19.33 -6.31
N ALA A 133 3.69 19.55 -5.59
CA ALA A 133 4.76 20.45 -6.04
C ALA A 133 5.49 19.92 -7.28
N GLN A 134 5.61 18.59 -7.43
CA GLN A 134 6.13 17.96 -8.64
C GLN A 134 5.14 18.10 -9.80
N ALA A 135 3.85 17.83 -9.59
CA ALA A 135 2.81 17.97 -10.60
C ALA A 135 2.75 19.39 -11.17
N GLY A 136 2.82 20.41 -10.30
CA GLY A 136 2.85 21.82 -10.71
C GLY A 136 4.09 22.24 -11.51
N ARG A 137 5.18 21.46 -11.44
CA ARG A 137 6.41 21.66 -12.23
C ARG A 137 6.48 20.80 -13.50
N SER A 138 5.48 19.96 -13.75
CA SER A 138 5.43 19.11 -14.94
C SER A 138 5.35 19.95 -16.22
N ASP A 139 5.97 19.49 -17.30
CA ASP A 139 5.81 20.08 -18.64
C ASP A 139 4.45 19.69 -19.27
N ASP A 140 3.82 18.62 -18.79
CA ASP A 140 2.48 18.19 -19.18
C ASP A 140 1.40 19.10 -18.56
N ALA A 141 0.53 19.66 -19.40
CA ALA A 141 -0.54 20.56 -18.96
C ALA A 141 -1.62 19.86 -18.12
N GLU A 142 -1.95 18.60 -18.43
CA GLU A 142 -2.96 17.85 -17.68
C GLU A 142 -2.44 17.51 -16.29
N VAL A 143 -1.17 17.12 -16.17
CA VAL A 143 -0.53 16.86 -14.87
C VAL A 143 -0.48 18.13 -14.01
N ARG A 144 -0.17 19.29 -14.61
CA ARG A 144 -0.23 20.58 -13.88
C ARG A 144 -1.62 20.90 -13.37
N GLU A 145 -2.66 20.66 -14.18
CA GLU A 145 -4.06 20.86 -13.78
C GLU A 145 -4.43 20.01 -12.56
N ILE A 146 -3.99 18.73 -12.53
CA ILE A 146 -4.15 17.87 -11.35
C ILE A 146 -3.44 18.45 -10.13
N GLY A 147 -2.20 18.92 -10.29
CA GLY A 147 -1.47 19.58 -9.20
C GLY A 147 -2.25 20.75 -8.61
N GLU A 148 -2.83 21.61 -9.45
CA GLU A 148 -3.65 22.74 -9.01
C GLU A 148 -4.97 22.32 -8.32
N GLU A 149 -5.63 21.29 -8.84
CA GLU A 149 -6.84 20.71 -8.25
C GLU A 149 -6.55 20.17 -6.84
N LEU A 150 -5.52 19.33 -6.70
CA LEU A 150 -5.11 18.74 -5.44
C LEU A 150 -4.68 19.82 -4.43
N ALA A 151 -3.88 20.81 -4.86
CA ALA A 151 -3.47 21.93 -4.02
C ALA A 151 -4.67 22.72 -3.46
N ARG A 152 -5.74 22.86 -4.26
CA ARG A 152 -6.98 23.51 -3.83
C ARG A 152 -7.75 22.65 -2.82
N SER A 153 -7.87 21.36 -3.09
CA SER A 153 -8.60 20.40 -2.26
C SER A 153 -7.97 20.22 -0.87
N TYR A 154 -6.63 20.26 -0.78
CA TYR A 154 -5.90 19.92 0.44
C TYR A 154 -5.17 21.10 1.11
N ARG A 155 -5.42 22.34 0.70
CA ARG A 155 -4.73 23.56 1.19
C ARG A 155 -4.57 23.68 2.71
N GLY A 156 -5.50 23.13 3.50
CA GLY A 156 -5.46 23.19 4.97
C GLY A 156 -4.78 22.01 5.67
N LEU A 157 -4.36 20.99 4.92
CA LEU A 157 -3.76 19.76 5.43
C LEU A 157 -2.29 19.61 5.05
N LEU A 158 -1.86 20.32 3.99
CA LEU A 158 -0.46 20.33 3.57
C LEU A 158 0.40 21.15 4.55
N PRO A 159 1.64 20.71 4.82
CA PRO A 159 2.58 21.40 5.72
C PRO A 159 3.10 22.75 5.17
#